data_AF-A0A411PL28-F1
#
_entry.id   AF-A0A411PL28-F1
#
_cell.length_a   1.000
_cell.length_b   1.000
_cell.length_c   1.000
_cell.angle_alpha   90.00
_cell.angle_beta   90.00
_cell.angle_gamma   90.00
#
_symmetry.space_group_name_H-M   'P 1'
#
loop_
_entity.id
_entity.type
_entity.pdbx_description
1 polymer ?
#
loop_
_entity_poly.entity_id
_entity_poly.type
_entity_poly.pdbx_seq_one_letter_code
_entity_poly.pdbx_strand_id
1 'polypeptide(L)'
;MLGVFMDETQMRANTLSEFASVSLNDEDFEQIETQAHTIKSSAGSFGAKALSASAKVLEQQARDKQVSKDAIDECVHLATMSIKALKLRLNE
;
A
#
# COMPACT_ATOMS: atom_id res chain seq x y z
N MET A 1 11.59 -9.38 -11.76
CA MET A 1 11.46 -9.12 -10.32
C MET A 1 10.94 -7.70 -10.04
N LEU A 2 11.54 -6.64 -10.59
CA LEU A 2 11.04 -5.27 -10.41
C LEU A 2 9.66 -5.00 -11.04
N GLY A 3 9.39 -5.52 -12.24
CA GLY A 3 8.06 -5.41 -12.86
C GLY A 3 6.96 -6.06 -12.01
N VAL A 4 7.23 -7.27 -11.50
CA VAL A 4 6.32 -7.98 -10.57
C VAL A 4 6.05 -7.15 -9.31
N PHE A 5 7.08 -6.53 -8.72
CA PHE A 5 6.90 -5.61 -7.60
C PHE A 5 5.96 -4.45 -7.93
N MET A 6 6.14 -3.83 -9.10
CA MET A 6 5.33 -2.69 -9.52
C MET A 6 3.88 -3.09 -9.78
N ASP A 7 3.66 -4.23 -10.43
CA ASP A 7 2.32 -4.73 -10.75
C ASP A 7 1.58 -5.17 -9.47
N GLU A 8 2.26 -5.90 -8.57
CA GLU A 8 1.69 -6.28 -7.27
C GLU A 8 1.37 -5.03 -6.44
N THR A 9 2.33 -4.10 -6.31
CA THR A 9 2.12 -2.87 -5.54
C THR A 9 0.96 -2.06 -6.10
N GLN A 10 0.81 -1.97 -7.43
CA GLN A 10 -0.31 -1.28 -8.06
C GLN A 10 -1.64 -1.97 -7.78
N MET A 11 -1.70 -3.30 -7.92
CA MET A 11 -2.91 -4.08 -7.65
C MET A 11 -3.35 -3.87 -6.20
N ARG A 12 -2.43 -4.00 -5.25
CA ARG A 12 -2.71 -3.83 -3.81
C ARG A 12 -3.19 -2.41 -3.49
N ALA A 13 -2.55 -1.39 -4.09
CA ALA A 13 -2.95 0.00 -3.92
C ALA A 13 -4.35 0.28 -4.48
N ASN A 14 -4.70 -0.33 -5.62
CA ASN A 14 -6.05 -0.19 -6.18
C ASN A 14 -7.09 -0.79 -5.24
N THR A 15 -6.86 -2.00 -4.70
CA THR A 15 -7.76 -2.60 -3.69
C THR A 15 -7.87 -1.72 -2.45
N LEU A 16 -6.76 -1.18 -1.93
CA LEU A 16 -6.80 -0.26 -0.79
C LEU A 16 -7.67 0.97 -1.04
N SER A 17 -7.64 1.52 -2.26
CA SER A 17 -8.44 2.72 -2.60
C SER A 17 -9.95 2.50 -2.54
N GLU A 18 -10.42 1.25 -2.67
CA GLU A 18 -11.84 0.91 -2.59
C GLU A 18 -12.38 1.07 -1.15
N PHE A 19 -11.50 0.92 -0.14
CA PHE A 19 -11.85 1.05 1.27
C PHE A 19 -11.89 2.51 1.78
N ALA A 20 -11.42 3.48 0.99
CA ALA A 20 -11.26 4.86 1.45
C ALA A 20 -12.59 5.61 1.69
N SER A 21 -13.72 5.11 1.18
CA SER A 21 -15.01 5.83 1.18
C SER A 21 -16.18 5.01 1.73
N VAL A 22 -15.92 3.90 2.42
CA VAL A 22 -16.95 2.98 2.90
C VAL A 22 -16.89 2.81 4.43
N SER A 23 -18.03 2.45 5.02
CA SER A 23 -18.05 1.99 6.41
C SER A 23 -17.40 0.61 6.47
N LEU A 24 -16.31 0.49 7.21
CA LEU A 24 -15.53 -0.74 7.30
C LEU A 24 -16.17 -1.73 8.27
N ASN A 25 -16.18 -2.99 7.87
CA ASN A 25 -16.50 -4.13 8.73
C ASN A 25 -15.23 -4.95 9.05
N ASP A 26 -15.38 -6.01 9.83
CA ASP A 26 -14.26 -6.86 10.27
C ASP A 26 -13.48 -7.50 9.11
N GLU A 27 -14.16 -7.93 8.05
CA GLU A 27 -13.54 -8.50 6.85
C GLU A 27 -12.73 -7.43 6.09
N ASP A 28 -13.24 -6.19 6.03
CA ASP A 28 -12.53 -5.08 5.39
C ASP A 28 -11.20 -4.79 6.11
N PHE A 29 -11.18 -4.84 7.45
CA PHE A 29 -9.96 -4.66 8.23
C PHE A 29 -8.93 -5.77 7.94
N GLU A 30 -9.35 -7.03 7.86
CA GLU A 30 -8.46 -8.14 7.49
C GLU A 30 -7.90 -7.99 6.06
N GLN A 31 -8.72 -7.51 5.13
CA GLN A 31 -8.30 -7.24 3.76
C GLN A 31 -7.27 -6.10 3.70
N ILE A 32 -7.51 -4.99 4.40
CA ILE A 32 -6.59 -3.86 4.48
C ILE A 32 -5.27 -4.29 5.12
N GLU A 33 -5.31 -5.05 6.23
CA GLU A 33 -4.12 -5.61 6.87
C GLU A 33 -3.29 -6.42 5.86
N THR A 34 -3.95 -7.32 5.12
CA THR A 34 -3.30 -8.20 4.13
C THR A 34 -2.63 -7.40 3.01
N GLN A 35 -3.32 -6.40 2.46
CA GLN A 35 -2.78 -5.57 1.39
C GLN A 35 -1.58 -4.75 1.91
N ALA A 36 -1.74 -4.10 3.06
CA ALA A 36 -0.70 -3.29 3.68
C ALA A 36 0.53 -4.12 4.06
N HIS A 37 0.33 -5.33 4.61
CA HIS A 37 1.40 -6.27 4.94
C HIS A 37 2.23 -6.66 3.71
N THR A 38 1.55 -6.98 2.61
CA THR A 38 2.18 -7.35 1.35
C THR A 38 2.99 -6.18 0.79
N ILE A 39 2.39 -4.98 0.72
CA ILE A 39 3.07 -3.76 0.27
C ILE A 39 4.30 -3.48 1.14
N LYS A 40 4.19 -3.57 2.47
CA LYS A 40 5.29 -3.31 3.40
C LYS A 40 6.51 -4.19 3.10
N SER A 41 6.29 -5.50 2.97
CA SER A 41 7.33 -6.51 2.74
C SER A 41 7.97 -6.34 1.36
N SER A 42 7.15 -6.15 0.33
CA SER A 42 7.59 -5.88 -1.03
C SER A 42 8.38 -4.57 -1.10
N ALA A 43 7.84 -3.46 -0.59
CA ALA A 43 8.51 -2.16 -0.56
C ALA A 43 9.84 -2.18 0.21
N GLY A 44 9.91 -2.91 1.32
CA GLY A 44 11.15 -3.11 2.08
C GLY A 44 12.24 -3.78 1.26
N SER A 45 11.89 -4.79 0.47
CA SER A 45 12.83 -5.54 -0.39
C SER A 45 13.39 -4.70 -1.54
N PHE A 46 12.61 -3.74 -2.05
CA PHE A 46 13.00 -2.87 -3.17
C PHE A 46 13.48 -1.48 -2.74
N GLY A 47 13.64 -1.25 -1.44
CA GLY A 47 14.20 0.01 -0.89
C GLY A 47 13.23 1.21 -0.91
N ALA A 48 11.93 0.98 -1.14
CA ALA A 48 10.89 2.01 -1.09
C ALA A 48 10.51 2.33 0.37
N LYS A 49 11.44 2.93 1.12
CA LYS A 49 11.34 3.11 2.58
C LYS A 49 10.09 3.88 3.02
N ALA A 50 9.74 4.96 2.32
CA ALA A 50 8.57 5.77 2.65
C ALA A 50 7.27 4.96 2.50
N LEU A 51 7.14 4.21 1.40
CA LEU A 51 6.01 3.31 1.17
C LEU A 51 5.95 2.21 2.23
N SER A 52 7.09 1.59 2.54
CA SER A 52 7.15 0.54 3.57
C SER A 52 6.72 1.06 4.95
N ALA A 53 7.13 2.29 5.31
CA ALA A 53 6.74 2.92 6.56
C ALA A 53 5.24 3.25 6.60
N SER A 54 4.68 3.84 5.55
CA SER A 54 3.24 4.14 5.46
C SER A 54 2.40 2.86 5.50
N ALA A 55 2.80 1.83 4.74
CA ALA A 55 2.13 0.52 4.77
C ALA A 55 2.18 -0.14 6.16
N LYS A 56 3.27 0.03 6.92
CA LYS A 56 3.34 -0.43 8.31
C LYS A 56 2.32 0.28 9.22
N VAL A 57 2.15 1.59 9.04
CA VAL A 57 1.14 2.36 9.80
C VAL A 57 -0.26 1.87 9.47
N LEU A 58 -0.57 1.70 8.18
CA LEU A 58 -1.87 1.22 7.73
C LEU A 58 -2.16 -0.21 8.22
N GLU A 59 -1.17 -1.11 8.16
CA GLU A 59 -1.29 -2.47 8.71
C GLU A 59 -1.62 -2.45 10.21
N GLN A 60 -0.96 -1.58 10.98
CA GLN A 60 -1.24 -1.46 12.40
C GLN A 60 -2.65 -0.91 12.66
N GLN A 61 -3.05 0.15 11.94
CA GLN A 61 -4.41 0.69 12.06
C GLN A 61 -5.49 -0.34 11.72
N ALA A 62 -5.24 -1.22 10.74
CA ALA A 62 -6.14 -2.31 10.38
C ALA A 62 -6.28 -3.34 11.50
N ARG A 63 -5.16 -3.77 12.09
CA ARG A 63 -5.15 -4.67 13.26
C ARG A 63 -5.92 -4.09 14.44
N ASP A 64 -5.78 -2.79 14.65
CA ASP A 64 -6.45 -2.08 15.75
C ASP A 64 -7.91 -1.69 15.40
N LYS A 65 -8.38 -1.98 14.18
CA LYS A 65 -9.69 -1.58 13.65
C LYS A 65 -9.95 -0.06 13.74
N GLN A 66 -8.90 0.73 13.54
CA GLN A 66 -8.90 2.20 13.57
C GLN A 66 -8.30 2.77 12.28
N VAL A 67 -8.68 2.21 11.13
CA VAL A 67 -8.20 2.70 9.83
C VAL A 67 -8.79 4.07 9.53
N SER A 68 -7.91 5.02 9.26
CA SER A 68 -8.28 6.35 8.77
C SER A 68 -8.20 6.40 7.25
N LYS A 69 -9.11 7.18 6.64
CA LYS A 69 -9.07 7.48 5.21
C LYS A 69 -7.72 8.07 4.80
N ASP A 70 -7.17 8.96 5.61
CA ASP A 70 -5.88 9.60 5.33
C ASP A 70 -4.73 8.59 5.26
N ALA A 71 -4.73 7.56 6.12
CA ALA A 71 -3.72 6.49 6.06
C ALA A 71 -3.83 5.64 4.79
N ILE A 72 -5.06 5.37 4.33
CA ILE A 72 -5.28 4.70 3.04
C ILE A 72 -4.76 5.58 1.90
N ASP A 73 -5.19 6.83 1.85
CA ASP A 73 -4.84 7.79 0.79
C ASP A 73 -3.32 8.00 0.72
N GLU A 74 -2.65 8.13 1.86
CA GLU A 74 -1.19 8.27 1.92
C GLU A 74 -0.48 7.02 1.39
N CYS A 75 -0.91 5.82 1.80
CA CYS A 75 -0.29 4.58 1.36
C CYS A 75 -0.47 4.38 -0.16
N VAL A 76 -1.67 4.66 -0.70
CA VAL A 76 -1.97 4.59 -2.13
C VAL A 76 -1.16 5.63 -2.92
N HIS A 77 -1.03 6.85 -2.40
CA HIS A 77 -0.24 7.90 -3.01
C HIS A 77 1.24 7.51 -3.10
N LEU A 78 1.83 7.03 -2.00
CA LEU A 78 3.23 6.60 -1.96
C LEU A 78 3.50 5.38 -2.83
N ALA A 79 2.54 4.45 -2.95
CA ALA A 79 2.62 3.32 -3.87
C ALA A 79 2.73 3.82 -5.32
N THR A 80 1.83 4.72 -5.71
CA THR A 80 1.79 5.32 -7.05
C THR A 80 3.08 6.09 -7.36
N MET A 81 3.57 6.90 -6.42
CA MET A 81 4.81 7.65 -6.60
C MET A 81 6.04 6.75 -6.70
N SER A 82 6.10 5.69 -5.90
CA SER A 82 7.19 4.70 -5.95
C SER A 82 7.25 4.01 -7.31
N ILE A 83 6.10 3.57 -7.82
CA ILE A 83 6.00 2.95 -9.15
C ILE A 83 6.41 3.94 -10.25
N LYS A 84 5.91 5.18 -10.19
CA LYS A 84 6.24 6.23 -11.18
C LYS A 84 7.74 6.52 -11.20
N ALA A 85 8.37 6.66 -10.04
CA ALA A 85 9.81 6.90 -9.93
C ALA A 85 10.63 5.74 -10.51
N LEU A 86 10.20 4.49 -10.29
CA LEU A 86 10.85 3.31 -10.87
C LEU A 86 10.67 3.24 -12.38
N LYS A 87 9.49 3.55 -12.92
CA LYS A 87 9.25 3.62 -14.37
C LYS A 87 10.14 4.64 -15.06
N LEU A 88 10.30 5.82 -14.46
CA LEU A 88 11.16 6.87 -15.01
C LEU A 88 12.61 6.40 -15.14
N ARG A 89 13.16 5.78 -14.08
CA ARG A 89 14.53 5.24 -14.09
C ARG A 89 14.77 4.10 -15.09
N LEU A 90 13.74 3.37 -15.50
CA LEU A 90 13.85 2.29 -16.48
C LEU A 90 13.81 2.79 -17.94
N ASN A 91 13.36 4.03 -18.15
CA ASN A 91 13.26 4.65 -19.47
C ASN A 91 14.39 5.67 -19.73
N GLU A 92 15.33 5.81 -18.78
CA GLU A 92 16.59 6.56 -18.89
C GLU A 92 17.71 5.66 -19.43
#